data_AF-A0A5R2MVI6-F1
#
_entry.id   AF-A0A5R2MVI6-F1
#
_cell.length_a   1.000
_cell.length_b   1.000
_cell.length_c   1.000
_cell.angle_alpha   90.00
_cell.angle_beta   90.00
_cell.angle_gamma   90.00
#
_symmetry.space_group_name_H-M   'P 1'
#
loop_
_entity.id
_entity.type
_entity.pdbx_description
1 polymer ?
#
loop_
_entity_poly.entity_id
_entity_poly.type
_entity_poly.pdbx_seq_one_letter_code
_entity_poly.pdbx_strand_id
1 'polypeptide(L)'
;MANHFVLLALGVLSVIPGRAFALEDSYLPAGKIPYVAEALDQPQRLGPLWGERAKGSAGTLLKVPGNWRAPVHAHTADYRAVVIQGLWAHWQMQ
;
A
#
# COMPACT_ATOMS: atom_id res chain seq x y z
N MET A 1 -39.09 49.73 -22.79
CA MET A 1 -38.12 48.76 -23.33
C MET A 1 -37.00 48.58 -22.31
N ALA A 2 -36.77 47.31 -21.96
CA ALA A 2 -35.63 46.70 -21.25
C ALA A 2 -35.08 47.34 -19.95
N ASN A 3 -35.34 46.60 -18.88
CA ASN A 3 -34.78 46.64 -17.54
C ASN A 3 -33.35 46.07 -17.55
N HIS A 4 -32.37 46.75 -16.95
CA HIS A 4 -31.00 46.22 -16.82
C HIS A 4 -30.44 46.44 -15.41
N PHE A 5 -30.91 45.63 -14.47
CA PHE A 5 -30.19 45.38 -13.21
C PHE A 5 -29.08 44.37 -13.48
N VAL A 6 -27.83 44.82 -13.48
CA VAL A 6 -26.66 43.94 -13.50
C VAL A 6 -26.39 43.49 -12.06
N LEU A 7 -26.81 42.27 -11.73
CA LEU A 7 -26.44 41.60 -10.48
C LEU A 7 -25.00 41.12 -10.58
N LEU A 8 -24.10 41.78 -9.84
CA LEU A 8 -22.76 41.27 -9.55
C LEU A 8 -22.88 40.07 -8.60
N ALA A 9 -22.84 38.86 -9.15
CA ALA A 9 -22.71 37.65 -8.36
C ALA A 9 -21.27 37.56 -7.82
N LEU A 10 -21.06 37.86 -6.54
CA LEU A 10 -19.86 37.45 -5.83
C LEU A 10 -19.91 35.93 -5.64
N GLY A 11 -19.20 35.20 -6.50
CA GLY A 11 -18.91 33.79 -6.27
C GLY A 11 -17.96 33.67 -5.08
N VAL A 12 -18.48 33.23 -3.93
CA VAL A 12 -17.62 32.80 -2.82
C VAL A 12 -16.89 31.55 -3.28
N LEU A 13 -15.62 31.70 -3.62
CA LEU A 13 -14.73 30.57 -3.86
C LEU A 13 -14.49 29.90 -2.50
N SER A 14 -15.34 28.94 -2.15
CA SER A 14 -15.07 28.03 -1.03
C SER A 14 -13.87 27.17 -1.44
N VAL A 15 -12.67 27.66 -1.11
CA VAL A 15 -11.50 26.80 -1.01
C VAL A 15 -11.85 25.82 0.11
N ILE A 16 -12.37 24.65 -0.26
CA ILE A 16 -12.34 23.50 0.64
C ILE A 16 -10.84 23.23 0.76
N PRO A 17 -10.20 23.51 1.91
CA PRO A 17 -8.82 23.10 2.08
C PRO A 17 -8.85 21.60 1.83
N GLY A 18 -8.16 21.18 0.77
CA GLY A 18 -8.13 19.78 0.36
C GLY A 18 -7.92 18.98 1.63
N ARG A 19 -8.79 17.99 1.88
CA ARG A 19 -8.68 17.11 3.03
C ARG A 19 -7.24 16.64 3.07
N ALA A 20 -6.43 17.30 3.88
CA ALA A 20 -5.23 16.71 4.40
C ALA A 20 -5.82 15.52 5.13
N PHE A 21 -5.71 14.34 4.51
CA PHE A 21 -5.76 13.12 5.27
C PHE A 21 -4.66 13.35 6.29
N ALA A 22 -5.04 13.77 7.48
CA ALA A 22 -4.18 13.67 8.63
C ALA A 22 -3.67 12.24 8.55
N LEU A 23 -2.35 12.08 8.55
CA LEU A 23 -1.70 10.79 8.64
C LEU A 23 -2.07 10.28 10.04
N GLU A 24 -3.29 9.78 10.17
CA GLU A 24 -3.85 9.36 11.44
C GLU A 24 -3.18 8.02 11.73
N ASP A 25 -2.44 7.97 12.82
CA ASP A 25 -1.87 6.73 13.32
C ASP A 25 -3.01 5.73 13.49
N SER A 26 -3.01 4.70 12.65
CA SER A 26 -4.07 3.70 12.62
C SER A 26 -3.49 2.37 13.05
N TYR A 27 -4.25 1.66 13.88
CA TYR A 27 -3.93 0.32 14.32
C TYR A 27 -4.92 -0.65 13.69
N LEU A 28 -4.41 -1.60 12.91
CA LEU A 28 -5.19 -2.71 12.39
C LEU A 28 -4.73 -3.99 13.10
N PRO A 29 -5.62 -4.74 13.77
CA PRO A 29 -5.25 -6.03 14.34
C PRO A 29 -4.68 -6.93 13.26
N ALA A 30 -3.58 -7.65 13.55
CA ALA A 30 -2.86 -8.42 12.53
C ALA A 30 -3.75 -9.42 11.78
N GLY A 31 -4.70 -10.06 12.48
CA GLY A 31 -5.67 -11.00 11.89
C GLY A 31 -6.74 -10.35 11.00
N LYS A 32 -6.81 -9.02 10.94
CA LYS A 32 -7.70 -8.26 10.06
C LYS A 32 -7.02 -7.73 8.80
N ILE A 33 -5.70 -7.90 8.68
CA ILE A 33 -4.97 -7.52 7.47
C ILE A 33 -5.34 -8.49 6.34
N PRO A 34 -5.92 -8.01 5.22
CA PRO A 34 -6.27 -8.88 4.11
C PRO A 34 -5.01 -9.35 3.40
N TYR A 35 -4.95 -10.63 3.08
CA TYR A 35 -3.92 -11.21 2.24
C TYR A 35 -4.45 -11.32 0.81
N VAL A 36 -3.80 -10.65 -0.13
CA VAL A 36 -4.22 -10.60 -1.54
C VAL A 36 -3.18 -11.23 -2.46
N ALA A 37 -3.65 -11.74 -3.60
CA ALA A 37 -2.76 -12.10 -4.70
C ALA A 37 -2.37 -10.81 -5.43
N GLU A 38 -1.07 -10.66 -5.70
CA GLU A 38 -0.57 -9.46 -6.38
C GLU A 38 -0.56 -9.60 -7.90
N ALA A 39 -0.39 -10.83 -8.39
CA ALA A 39 -0.48 -11.15 -9.81
C ALA A 39 -1.15 -12.52 -9.98
N LEU A 40 -1.66 -12.77 -11.18
CA LEU A 40 -2.17 -14.08 -11.58
C LEU A 40 -1.04 -15.12 -11.45
N ASP A 41 -1.40 -16.34 -11.04
CA ASP A 41 -0.51 -17.50 -10.94
C ASP A 41 0.67 -17.37 -9.96
N GLN A 42 0.65 -16.38 -9.08
CA GLN A 42 1.63 -16.25 -8.01
C GLN A 42 1.15 -16.95 -6.71
N PRO A 43 1.94 -17.87 -6.14
CA PRO A 43 1.54 -18.61 -4.93
C PRO A 43 1.60 -17.77 -3.66
N GLN A 44 2.39 -16.69 -3.65
CA GLN A 44 2.50 -15.78 -2.50
C GLN A 44 1.23 -14.93 -2.31
N ARG A 45 0.99 -14.54 -1.07
CA ARG A 45 -0.03 -13.56 -0.69
C ARG A 45 0.60 -12.43 0.11
N LEU A 46 0.17 -11.21 -0.16
CA LEU A 46 0.68 -10.01 0.47
C LEU A 46 -0.41 -9.33 1.30
N GLY A 47 -0.07 -8.92 2.52
CA GLY A 47 -0.87 -8.05 3.35
C GLY A 47 -0.21 -6.68 3.48
N PRO A 48 -0.80 -5.58 3.00
CA PRO A 48 -0.19 -4.25 3.12
C PRO A 48 -0.20 -3.78 4.58
N LEU A 49 0.92 -3.22 5.04
CA LEU A 49 1.04 -2.61 6.39
C LEU A 49 1.11 -1.09 6.30
N TRP A 50 2.00 -0.56 5.46
CA TRP A 50 2.18 0.87 5.26
C TRP A 50 2.82 1.12 3.90
N GLY A 51 2.65 2.34 3.40
CA GLY A 51 3.20 2.77 2.11
C GLY A 51 2.54 2.11 0.90
N GLU A 52 3.06 2.45 -0.28
CA GLU A 52 2.61 1.90 -1.56
C GLU A 52 3.79 1.21 -2.25
N ARG A 53 3.79 -0.12 -2.26
CA ARG A 53 4.91 -0.96 -2.76
C ARG A 53 5.32 -0.64 -4.21
N ALA A 54 4.35 -0.24 -5.04
CA ALA A 54 4.58 0.14 -6.44
C ALA A 54 5.18 1.55 -6.61
N LYS A 55 5.18 2.38 -5.57
CA LYS A 55 5.63 3.79 -5.62
C LYS A 55 6.86 4.07 -4.75
N GLY A 56 7.27 3.14 -3.88
CA GLY A 56 8.46 3.30 -3.06
C GLY A 56 8.50 2.38 -1.85
N SER A 57 9.08 2.87 -0.75
CA SER A 57 9.19 2.14 0.52
C SER A 57 7.83 1.71 1.02
N ALA A 58 7.71 0.43 1.39
CA ALA A 58 6.49 -0.14 1.91
C ALA A 58 6.79 -1.29 2.89
N GLY A 59 5.86 -1.52 3.80
CA GLY A 59 5.84 -2.69 4.67
C GLY A 59 4.75 -3.65 4.25
N THR A 60 5.05 -4.96 4.21
CA THR A 60 4.06 -5.97 3.87
C THR A 60 4.25 -7.25 4.69
N LEU A 61 3.16 -7.92 5.01
CA LEU A 61 3.16 -9.32 5.42
C LEU A 61 3.24 -10.19 4.18
N LEU A 62 4.20 -11.11 4.15
CA LEU A 62 4.37 -12.08 3.08
C LEU A 62 3.98 -13.47 3.60
N LYS A 63 3.06 -14.13 2.89
CA LYS A 63 2.72 -15.55 3.12
C LYS A 63 3.01 -16.35 1.86
N VAL A 64 3.72 -17.46 2.02
CA VAL A 64 4.11 -18.37 0.93
C VAL A 64 3.72 -19.80 1.30
N PRO A 65 3.46 -20.69 0.33
CA PRO A 65 3.31 -22.11 0.61
C PRO A 65 4.59 -22.71 1.20
N GLY A 66 4.44 -23.77 1.99
CA GLY A 66 5.59 -24.55 2.46
C GLY A 66 6.40 -25.12 1.30
N ASN A 67 7.73 -25.19 1.47
CA ASN A 67 8.70 -25.64 0.46
C ASN A 67 8.73 -24.82 -0.84
N TRP A 68 8.06 -23.67 -0.89
CA TRP A 68 8.15 -22.78 -2.03
C TRP A 68 9.54 -22.15 -2.15
N ARG A 69 10.04 -22.03 -3.37
CA ARG A 69 11.30 -21.37 -3.71
C ARG A 69 10.98 -20.20 -4.63
N ALA A 70 11.30 -18.99 -4.18
CA ALA A 70 11.26 -17.82 -5.04
C ALA A 70 12.27 -17.99 -6.19
N PRO A 71 11.96 -17.55 -7.43
CA PRO A 71 12.95 -17.43 -8.48
C PRO A 71 14.12 -16.54 -8.05
N VAL A 72 15.28 -16.68 -8.70
CA VAL A 72 16.39 -15.75 -8.49
C VAL A 72 15.95 -14.34 -8.88
N HIS A 73 16.13 -13.38 -7.97
CA HIS A 73 15.81 -11.96 -8.20
C HIS A 73 16.74 -11.06 -7.38
N ALA A 74 16.76 -9.78 -7.75
CA ALA A 74 17.48 -8.73 -7.03
C ALA A 74 16.49 -7.69 -6.49
N HIS A 75 16.86 -7.04 -5.40
CA HIS A 75 16.12 -5.88 -4.89
C HIS A 75 16.78 -4.59 -5.39
N THR A 76 15.96 -3.62 -5.79
CA THR A 76 16.42 -2.27 -6.20
C THR A 76 16.64 -1.33 -5.01
N ALA A 77 16.33 -1.77 -3.80
CA ALA A 77 16.50 -1.06 -2.53
C ALA A 77 16.75 -2.07 -1.39
N ASP A 78 17.12 -1.58 -0.21
CA ASP A 78 17.34 -2.41 0.98
C ASP A 78 16.09 -3.23 1.33
N TYR A 79 16.28 -4.53 1.57
CA TYR A 79 15.24 -5.44 2.04
C TYR A 79 15.52 -5.90 3.47
N ARG A 80 14.53 -5.72 4.34
CA ARG A 80 14.58 -6.17 5.74
C ARG A 80 13.35 -7.01 6.02
N ALA A 81 13.56 -8.18 6.60
CA ALA A 81 12.48 -9.10 6.93
C ALA A 81 12.69 -9.75 8.30
N VAL A 82 11.58 -10.06 8.94
CA VAL A 82 11.52 -10.86 10.16
C VAL A 82 10.64 -12.06 9.89
N VAL A 83 11.13 -13.26 10.20
CA VAL A 83 10.34 -14.48 10.09
C VAL A 83 9.40 -14.56 11.29
N ILE A 84 8.09 -14.48 11.04
CA ILE A 84 7.05 -14.58 12.08
C ILE A 84 6.67 -16.04 12.33
N GLN A 85 6.60 -16.86 11.28
CA GLN A 85 6.24 -18.27 11.36
C GLN A 85 6.92 -19.09 10.26
N GLY A 86 7.35 -20.31 10.59
CA GLY A 86 8.00 -21.23 9.67
C GLY A 86 9.51 -21.03 9.59
N LEU A 87 10.09 -21.34 8.42
CA LEU A 87 11.52 -21.18 8.15
C LEU A 87 11.70 -20.45 6.81
N TRP A 88 12.56 -19.43 6.81
CA TRP A 88 13.05 -18.78 5.59
C TRP A 88 14.55 -18.91 5.54
N ALA A 89 15.08 -19.36 4.40
CA ALA A 89 16.51 -19.43 4.16
C ALA A 89 16.84 -18.61 2.92
N HIS A 90 17.64 -17.57 3.10
CA HIS A 90 18.17 -16.78 1.99
C HIS A 90 19.46 -17.45 1.49
N TRP A 91 19.46 -17.88 0.23
CA TRP A 91 20.57 -18.57 -0.42
C TRP A 91 20.93 -19.94 0.20
N GLN A 92 20.02 -20.91 0.10
CA GLN A 92 20.44 -22.32 0.18
C GLN A 92 21.26 -22.65 -1.07
N MET A 93 22.59 -22.53 -0.99
CA MET A 93 23.45 -23.33 -1.86
C MET A 93 23.18 -24.79 -1.49
N GLN A 94 22.70 -25.58 -2.45
CA GLN A 94 22.80 -27.03 -2.37
C GLN A 94 24.25 -27.45 -2.61
#